data_AF-A0A9W6CMQ6-F1
#
_entry.id   AF-A0A9W6CMQ6-F1
#
_cell.length_a   1.000
_cell.length_b   1.000
_cell.length_c   1.000
_cell.angle_alpha   90.00
_cell.angle_beta   90.00
_cell.angle_gamma   90.00
#
_symmetry.space_group_name_H-M   'P 1'
#
loop_
_entity.id
_entity.type
_entity.pdbx_description
1 polymer ?
#
loop_
_entity_poly.entity_id
_entity_poly.type
_entity_poly.pdbx_seq_one_letter_code
_entity_poly.pdbx_strand_id
1 'polypeptide(L)'
;MSDPRPSRRALLKGTAMTGAAAALLAIPAAALQPDPVFAAIAAHGSAHKRIMAMDSTDAGFDALMDEEDGLWKAFCACRPTTPEGLAAYAAHAAAYPDLDVLPGSCGLSQVISNVAEALSALGMGGAHV
;
A
#
# COMPACT_ATOMS: atom_id res chain seq x y z
N MET A 1 -37.34 -9.07 -53.68
CA MET A 1 -36.08 -9.85 -53.76
C MET A 1 -35.03 -9.10 -52.97
N SER A 2 -34.68 -9.60 -51.80
CA SER A 2 -33.79 -8.93 -50.83
C SER A 2 -32.36 -9.45 -50.99
N ASP A 3 -31.43 -8.51 -51.05
CA ASP A 3 -29.99 -8.69 -51.25
C ASP A 3 -29.29 -9.16 -49.95
N PRO A 4 -28.50 -10.26 -49.94
CA PRO A 4 -27.78 -10.70 -48.74
C PRO A 4 -26.45 -9.95 -48.61
N ARG A 5 -26.43 -8.88 -47.82
CA ARG A 5 -25.18 -8.23 -47.40
C ARG A 5 -24.33 -9.20 -46.55
N PRO A 6 -23.04 -9.42 -46.87
CA PRO A 6 -22.16 -10.25 -46.05
C PRO A 6 -21.88 -9.58 -44.70
N SER A 7 -22.03 -10.35 -43.62
CA SER A 7 -21.81 -9.88 -42.25
C SER A 7 -20.34 -9.54 -41.99
N ARG A 8 -20.10 -8.49 -41.18
CA ARG A 8 -18.77 -8.00 -40.71
C ARG A 8 -17.87 -9.06 -40.06
N ARG A 9 -18.37 -10.27 -39.83
CA ARG A 9 -17.64 -11.38 -39.19
C ARG A 9 -16.69 -12.15 -40.12
N ALA A 10 -16.64 -11.82 -41.42
CA ALA A 10 -15.81 -12.54 -42.39
C ALA A 10 -14.40 -11.94 -42.63
N LEU A 11 -14.05 -10.79 -42.04
CA LEU A 11 -12.80 -10.07 -42.39
C LEU A 11 -11.64 -10.21 -41.40
N LEU A 12 -11.66 -11.20 -40.49
CA LEU A 12 -10.55 -11.45 -39.57
C LEU A 12 -10.15 -12.94 -39.60
N LYS A 13 -9.94 -13.46 -40.81
CA LYS A 13 -9.01 -14.57 -41.02
C LYS A 13 -7.63 -13.99 -41.26
N GLY A 14 -6.74 -14.26 -40.30
CA GLY A 14 -5.35 -14.64 -40.56
C GLY A 14 -4.42 -13.56 -41.10
N THR A 15 -3.49 -13.13 -40.25
CA THR A 15 -2.10 -13.00 -40.69
C THR A 15 -1.18 -13.28 -39.51
N ALA A 16 -0.55 -14.46 -39.55
CA ALA A 16 0.59 -14.77 -38.71
C ALA A 16 1.84 -14.17 -39.34
N MET A 17 2.54 -13.32 -38.60
CA MET A 17 3.91 -12.85 -38.81
C MET A 17 4.31 -12.19 -37.49
N THR A 18 5.48 -12.34 -36.88
CA THR A 18 6.69 -13.15 -37.06
C THR A 18 7.47 -12.86 -35.76
N GLY A 19 8.24 -13.82 -35.27
CA GLY A 19 8.83 -13.79 -33.93
C GLY A 19 9.72 -12.57 -33.64
N ALA A 20 9.51 -11.98 -32.45
CA ALA A 20 10.51 -11.20 -31.69
C ALA A 20 10.08 -10.91 -30.24
N ALA A 21 9.18 -11.69 -29.62
CA ALA A 21 8.69 -11.42 -28.25
C ALA A 21 9.10 -12.48 -27.22
N ALA A 22 9.91 -13.47 -27.60
CA ALA A 22 10.31 -14.58 -26.72
C ALA A 22 11.58 -14.29 -25.88
N ALA A 23 12.07 -13.05 -25.86
CA ALA A 23 13.25 -12.64 -25.07
C ALA A 23 12.96 -11.52 -24.06
N LEU A 24 11.69 -11.17 -23.82
CA LEU A 24 11.29 -10.22 -22.77
C LEU A 24 10.70 -10.90 -21.53
N LEU A 25 10.87 -12.21 -21.40
CA LEU A 25 10.27 -13.04 -20.35
C LEU A 25 11.35 -13.77 -19.57
N ALA A 26 12.14 -13.01 -18.84
CA ALA A 26 12.91 -13.50 -17.70
C ALA A 26 13.28 -12.35 -16.75
N ILE A 27 12.33 -11.47 -16.42
CA ILE A 27 12.38 -10.87 -15.09
C ILE A 27 11.99 -12.04 -14.19
N PRO A 28 12.89 -12.56 -13.32
CA PRO A 28 12.50 -13.60 -12.40
C PRO A 28 11.30 -13.07 -11.65
N ALA A 29 10.20 -13.84 -11.69
CA ALA A 29 9.06 -13.66 -10.82
C ALA A 29 9.46 -13.97 -9.37
N ALA A 30 10.51 -13.32 -8.86
CA ALA A 30 10.50 -12.86 -7.49
C ALA A 30 9.27 -11.94 -7.44
N ALA A 31 8.12 -12.56 -7.14
CA ALA A 31 6.83 -11.91 -7.07
C ALA A 31 7.04 -10.57 -6.39
N LEU A 32 6.74 -9.48 -7.11
CA LEU A 32 6.85 -8.11 -6.63
C LEU A 32 6.15 -8.11 -5.27
N GLN A 33 6.93 -8.22 -4.19
CA GLN A 33 6.33 -8.36 -2.87
C GLN A 33 5.55 -7.07 -2.64
N PRO A 34 4.27 -7.14 -2.23
CA PRO A 34 3.54 -5.94 -1.90
C PRO A 34 4.34 -5.15 -0.87
N ASP A 35 4.36 -3.83 -1.02
CA ASP A 35 5.12 -2.95 -0.12
C ASP A 35 4.83 -3.32 1.35
N PRO A 36 5.86 -3.50 2.19
CA PRO A 36 5.68 -3.97 3.57
C PRO A 36 4.71 -3.08 4.38
N VAL A 37 4.54 -1.83 3.98
CA VAL A 37 3.61 -0.90 4.64
C VAL A 37 2.16 -1.36 4.55
N PHE A 38 1.76 -2.04 3.48
CA PHE A 38 0.38 -2.51 3.34
C PHE A 38 0.02 -3.57 4.39
N ALA A 39 0.97 -4.45 4.72
CA ALA A 39 0.79 -5.43 5.79
C ALA A 39 0.69 -4.74 7.16
N ALA A 40 1.53 -3.72 7.41
CA ALA A 40 1.50 -2.96 8.65
C ALA A 40 0.18 -2.18 8.83
N ILE A 41 -0.29 -1.52 7.77
CA ILE A 41 -1.59 -0.82 7.74
C ILE A 41 -2.74 -1.79 8.03
N ALA A 42 -2.75 -2.95 7.37
CA ALA A 42 -3.80 -3.94 7.56
C ALA A 42 -3.84 -4.50 9.00
N ALA A 43 -2.66 -4.78 9.57
CA ALA A 43 -2.55 -5.28 10.94
C ALA A 43 -3.05 -4.24 11.96
N HIS A 44 -2.55 -3.01 11.88
CA HIS A 44 -2.99 -1.91 12.73
C HIS A 44 -4.49 -1.63 12.58
N GLY A 45 -4.97 -1.48 11.34
CA GLY A 45 -6.38 -1.22 11.07
C GLY A 45 -7.32 -2.33 11.57
N SER A 46 -6.86 -3.57 11.61
CA SER A 46 -7.60 -4.70 12.21
C SER A 46 -7.66 -4.60 13.73
N ALA A 47 -6.54 -4.31 14.39
CA ALA A 47 -6.50 -4.11 15.84
C ALA A 47 -7.37 -2.92 16.28
N HIS A 48 -7.25 -1.79 15.59
CA HIS A 48 -8.04 -0.60 15.88
C HIS A 48 -9.55 -0.87 15.78
N LYS A 49 -10.00 -1.60 14.74
CA LYS A 49 -11.41 -2.00 14.60
C LYS A 49 -11.89 -2.90 15.73
N ARG A 50 -11.03 -3.76 16.25
CA ARG A 50 -11.36 -4.60 17.42
C ARG A 50 -11.54 -3.74 18.66
N ILE A 51 -10.67 -2.75 18.90
CA ILE A 51 -10.79 -1.81 20.04
C ILE A 51 -12.10 -1.04 19.96
N MET A 52 -12.43 -0.49 18.78
CA MET A 52 -13.67 0.26 18.57
C MET A 52 -14.94 -0.57 18.73
N ALA A 53 -14.83 -1.90 18.68
CA ALA A 53 -15.94 -2.82 18.86
C ALA A 53 -16.06 -3.39 20.29
N MET A 54 -15.10 -3.08 21.17
CA MET A 54 -15.02 -3.59 22.54
C MET A 54 -15.43 -2.50 23.55
N ASP A 55 -16.09 -2.88 24.64
CA ASP A 55 -16.34 -1.93 25.74
C ASP A 55 -15.06 -1.75 26.55
N SER A 56 -14.75 -0.51 26.95
CA SER A 56 -13.58 -0.20 27.78
C SER A 56 -13.54 -0.92 29.13
N THR A 57 -14.68 -1.46 29.57
CA THR A 57 -14.81 -2.25 30.81
C THR A 57 -14.68 -3.75 30.59
N ASP A 58 -14.60 -4.20 29.33
CA ASP A 58 -14.45 -5.62 29.01
C ASP A 58 -13.07 -6.15 29.40
N ALA A 59 -13.07 -7.37 29.92
CA ALA A 59 -11.83 -8.07 30.22
C ALA A 59 -11.01 -8.28 28.92
N GLY A 60 -9.82 -7.70 28.88
CA GLY A 60 -8.92 -7.79 27.72
C GLY A 60 -8.82 -6.50 26.90
N PHE A 61 -9.57 -5.44 27.25
CA PHE A 61 -9.43 -4.12 26.61
C PHE A 61 -7.99 -3.60 26.68
N ASP A 62 -7.36 -3.63 27.86
CA ASP A 62 -5.98 -3.17 28.04
C ASP A 62 -4.98 -3.97 27.19
N ALA A 63 -5.14 -5.29 27.10
CA ALA A 63 -4.26 -6.13 26.28
C ALA A 63 -4.41 -5.84 24.79
N LEU A 64 -5.62 -5.46 24.35
CA LEU A 64 -5.90 -5.09 22.98
C LEU A 64 -5.34 -3.70 22.64
N MET A 65 -5.38 -2.76 23.60
CA MET A 65 -4.71 -1.46 23.50
C MET A 65 -3.20 -1.62 23.38
N ASP A 66 -2.58 -2.48 24.20
CA ASP A 66 -1.15 -2.79 24.13
C ASP A 66 -0.77 -3.42 22.77
N GLU A 67 -1.61 -4.33 22.26
CA GLU A 67 -1.42 -4.92 20.94
C GLU A 67 -1.47 -3.85 19.83
N GLU A 68 -2.45 -2.95 19.87
CA GLU A 68 -2.61 -1.91 18.87
C GLU A 68 -1.46 -0.88 18.93
N ASP A 69 -1.02 -0.46 20.11
CA ASP A 69 0.16 0.41 20.25
C ASP A 69 1.43 -0.28 19.71
N GLY A 70 1.60 -1.57 19.95
CA GLY A 70 2.68 -2.36 19.35
C GLY A 70 2.62 -2.37 17.81
N LEU A 71 1.43 -2.53 17.24
CA LEU A 71 1.21 -2.50 15.79
C LEU A 71 1.37 -1.09 15.20
N TRP A 72 0.98 -0.05 15.94
CA TRP A 72 1.21 1.33 15.59
C TRP A 72 2.71 1.63 15.51
N LYS A 73 3.48 1.22 16.53
CA LYS A 73 4.95 1.33 16.52
C LYS A 73 5.58 0.57 15.35
N ALA A 74 5.08 -0.63 15.04
CA ALA A 74 5.54 -1.40 13.89
C ALA A 74 5.24 -0.70 12.56
N PHE A 75 4.04 -0.12 12.40
CA PHE A 75 3.68 0.73 11.27
C PHE A 75 4.62 1.93 11.17
N CYS A 76 4.85 2.65 12.25
CA CYS A 76 5.75 3.80 12.27
C CYS A 76 7.22 3.43 12.07
N ALA A 77 7.67 2.21 12.35
CA ALA A 77 9.00 1.74 12.00
C ALA A 77 9.10 1.25 10.54
N CYS A 78 7.97 1.06 9.87
CA CYS A 78 7.91 0.58 8.50
C CYS A 78 8.41 1.67 7.53
N ARG A 79 9.21 1.26 6.55
CA ARG A 79 9.76 2.12 5.51
C ARG A 79 9.08 1.77 4.18
N PRO A 80 8.22 2.65 3.65
CA PRO A 80 7.69 2.48 2.31
C PRO A 80 8.81 2.44 1.27
N THR A 81 8.70 1.51 0.33
CA THR A 81 9.65 1.25 -0.74
C THR A 81 9.10 1.55 -2.13
N THR A 82 7.80 1.87 -2.23
CA THR A 82 7.13 2.29 -3.47
C THR A 82 6.37 3.60 -3.29
N PRO A 83 6.10 4.35 -4.38
CA PRO A 83 5.25 5.55 -4.33
C PRO A 83 3.83 5.26 -3.80
N GLU A 84 3.23 4.13 -4.17
CA GLU A 84 1.92 3.71 -3.70
C GLU A 84 1.95 3.40 -2.19
N GLY A 85 3.01 2.73 -1.73
CA GLY A 85 3.22 2.47 -0.31
C GLY A 85 3.38 3.77 0.48
N LEU A 86 4.12 4.75 -0.05
CA LEU A 86 4.30 6.05 0.57
C LEU A 86 2.98 6.82 0.67
N ALA A 87 2.18 6.83 -0.40
CA ALA A 87 0.86 7.44 -0.38
C ALA A 87 -0.06 6.78 0.64
N ALA A 88 -0.05 5.44 0.72
CA ALA A 88 -0.81 4.69 1.72
C ALA A 88 -0.33 4.97 3.16
N TYR A 89 0.98 5.07 3.37
CA TYR A 89 1.58 5.43 4.66
C TYR A 89 1.09 6.80 5.12
N ALA A 90 1.19 7.81 4.26
CA ALA A 90 0.77 9.17 4.57
C ALA A 90 -0.74 9.26 4.84
N ALA A 91 -1.56 8.58 4.02
CA ALA A 91 -3.01 8.55 4.19
C ALA A 91 -3.41 7.88 5.51
N HIS A 92 -2.77 6.75 5.86
CA HIS A 92 -3.03 6.04 7.10
C HIS A 92 -2.62 6.88 8.31
N ALA A 93 -1.43 7.50 8.28
CA ALA A 93 -0.97 8.39 9.36
C ALA A 93 -1.91 9.60 9.55
N ALA A 94 -2.41 10.19 8.47
CA ALA A 94 -3.32 11.33 8.51
C ALA A 94 -4.70 11.01 9.12
N ALA A 95 -5.10 9.73 9.15
CA ALA A 95 -6.36 9.32 9.78
C ALA A 95 -6.34 9.41 11.31
N TYR A 96 -5.16 9.60 11.91
CA TYR A 96 -4.96 9.69 13.36
C TYR A 96 -4.34 11.06 13.66
N PRO A 97 -5.13 12.13 13.84
CA PRO A 97 -4.60 13.48 14.06
C PRO A 97 -4.02 13.69 15.47
N ASP A 98 -4.40 12.83 16.44
CA ASP A 98 -4.00 12.93 17.85
C ASP A 98 -2.62 12.28 18.14
N LEU A 99 -1.70 12.28 17.16
CA LEU A 99 -0.34 11.71 17.29
C LEU A 99 0.48 12.31 18.43
N ASP A 100 0.10 13.50 18.87
CA ASP A 100 0.74 14.21 19.98
C ASP A 100 0.23 13.74 21.36
N VAL A 101 -0.89 13.00 21.43
CA VAL A 101 -1.56 12.60 22.67
C VAL A 101 -1.07 11.24 23.20
N LEU A 102 -0.25 10.53 22.42
CA LEU A 102 0.39 9.28 22.85
C LEU A 102 1.85 9.56 23.29
N PRO A 103 2.10 9.97 24.55
CA PRO A 103 3.45 10.20 25.04
C PRO A 103 4.24 8.89 24.99
N GLY A 104 5.20 8.81 24.06
CA GLY A 104 6.08 7.65 23.86
C GLY A 104 5.77 6.80 22.62
N SER A 105 4.70 7.09 21.89
CA SER A 105 4.42 6.50 20.58
C SER A 105 5.07 7.34 19.49
N CYS A 106 5.35 6.74 18.34
CA CYS A 106 6.03 7.39 17.22
C CYS A 106 5.25 8.62 16.74
N GLY A 107 5.60 9.80 17.27
CA GLY A 107 4.88 11.04 17.00
C GLY A 107 5.07 11.54 15.56
N LEU A 108 4.42 12.67 15.24
CA LEU A 108 4.43 13.30 13.92
C LEU A 108 5.85 13.42 13.32
N SER A 109 6.86 13.70 14.15
CA SER A 109 8.26 13.83 13.75
C SER A 109 8.86 12.54 13.13
N GLN A 110 8.50 11.37 13.65
CA GLN A 110 8.98 10.09 13.10
C GLN A 110 8.34 9.79 11.75
N VAL A 111 7.03 10.05 11.62
CA VAL A 111 6.28 9.90 10.37
C VAL A 111 6.86 10.82 9.29
N ILE A 112 7.11 12.09 9.60
CA ILE A 112 7.73 13.06 8.69
C ILE A 112 9.13 12.57 8.25
N SER A 113 9.94 12.08 9.19
CA SER A 113 11.29 11.58 8.89
C SER A 113 11.25 10.39 7.92
N ASN A 114 10.36 9.42 8.15
CA ASN A 114 10.20 8.28 7.26
C ASN A 114 9.70 8.67 5.87
N VAL A 115 8.76 9.62 5.79
CA VAL A 115 8.29 10.15 4.50
C VAL A 115 9.43 10.84 3.76
N ALA A 116 10.22 11.67 4.43
CA ALA A 116 11.35 12.37 3.82
C ALA A 116 12.43 11.39 3.32
N GLU A 117 12.75 10.35 4.10
CA GLU A 117 13.70 9.31 3.71
C GLU A 117 13.18 8.48 2.53
N ALA A 118 11.90 8.10 2.54
CA ALA A 118 11.28 7.36 1.44
C ALA A 118 11.25 8.18 0.14
N LEU A 119 10.88 9.47 0.22
CA LEU A 119 10.92 10.40 -0.92
C LEU A 119 12.33 10.51 -1.50
N SER A 120 13.34 10.59 -0.64
CA SER A 120 14.75 10.65 -1.03
C SER A 120 15.20 9.35 -1.72
N ALA A 121 14.86 8.20 -1.13
CA ALA A 121 15.21 6.88 -1.68
C ALA A 121 14.54 6.59 -3.03
N LEU A 122 13.32 7.10 -3.24
CA LEU A 122 12.57 6.96 -4.49
C LEU A 122 13.01 7.94 -5.58
N GLY A 123 13.99 8.82 -5.31
CA GLY A 123 14.40 9.86 -6.25
C GLY A 123 13.33 10.93 -6.50
N MET A 124 12.30 10.98 -5.63
CA MET A 124 11.22 11.96 -5.71
C MET A 124 11.55 13.26 -4.95
N GLY A 125 12.69 13.29 -4.22
CA GLY A 125 13.20 14.45 -3.50
C GLY A 125 14.03 15.45 -4.33
N GLY A 126 13.94 15.42 -5.66
CA GLY A 126 14.82 16.19 -6.54
C GLY A 126 14.11 16.88 -7.71
N ALA A 127 13.56 18.06 -7.45
CA ALA A 127 13.60 19.16 -8.41
C ALA A 127 13.97 20.43 -7.65
N HIS A 128 15.26 20.80 -7.73
CA HIS A 128 15.68 22.18 -7.55
C HIS A 128 14.88 23.07 -8.52
N VAL A 129 14.08 24.00 -7.99
CA VAL A 129 14.20 25.46 -8.21
C VAL A 129 13.63 26.17 -7.00
#